data_AF-A0AA97LHY6-F1
#
_entry.id   AF-A0AA97LHY6-F1
#
_cell.length_a   1.000
_cell.length_b   1.000
_cell.length_c   1.000
_cell.angle_alpha   90.00
_cell.angle_beta   90.00
_cell.angle_gamma   90.00
#
_symmetry.space_group_name_H-M   'P 1'
#
loop_
_entity.id
_entity.type
_entity.pdbx_description
1 polymer ?
#
loop_
_entity_poly.entity_id
_entity_poly.type
_entity_poly.pdbx_seq_one_letter_code
_entity_poly.pdbx_strand_id
1 'polypeptide(L)'
;MAARTALIVLAHAERASFNHAMKEAAVEALRASGWTVAVSDLYAMKFNPVLSRDDVTGGAQDPQHFSYPAETRRAWEEGRLSSDIVAEHRKLEAADLVIFQKKKALLSFTTGAQGSAYTPHGINGDINVVLWPLQSGTLHFCGFQILEPQIAFGIAHTPAEVRAQILEGWKKRLATIWDEEPLTFAVTDSFDQSFAGGFVLKKEVEEQLEDQKYGLTVGQHLGKPLPPDGQIKAQKK
;
A
#
# COMPACT_ATOMS: atom_id res chain seq x y z
N MET A 1 -16.61 19.12 11.51
CA MET A 1 -16.39 17.72 11.07
C MET A 1 -15.50 17.03 12.09
N ALA A 2 -15.46 15.70 12.14
CA ALA A 2 -14.46 15.00 12.95
C ALA A 2 -13.04 15.28 12.41
N ALA A 3 -12.04 15.37 13.28
CA ALA A 3 -10.65 15.49 12.87
C ALA A 3 -10.18 14.14 12.32
N ARG A 4 -9.69 14.11 11.09
CA ARG A 4 -9.15 12.90 10.46
C ARG A 4 -7.76 12.59 11.00
N THR A 5 -7.38 11.31 11.00
CA THR A 5 -6.06 10.85 11.45
C THR A 5 -5.32 10.13 10.32
N ALA A 6 -4.02 10.36 10.19
CA ALA A 6 -3.17 9.71 9.21
C ALA A 6 -1.93 9.08 9.85
N LEU A 7 -1.53 7.90 9.38
CA LEU A 7 -0.27 7.25 9.70
C LEU A 7 0.67 7.33 8.49
N ILE A 8 1.89 7.86 8.70
CA ILE A 8 2.97 7.83 7.70
C ILE A 8 4.04 6.84 8.16
N VAL A 9 4.23 5.76 7.40
CA VAL A 9 5.34 4.81 7.59
C VAL A 9 6.51 5.25 6.71
N LEU A 10 7.71 5.42 7.29
CA LEU A 10 8.92 5.78 6.55
C LEU A 10 9.98 4.68 6.71
N ALA A 11 10.45 4.16 5.57
CA ALA A 11 11.47 3.13 5.47
C ALA A 11 12.77 3.67 4.82
N HIS A 12 13.37 4.71 5.41
CA HIS A 12 14.65 5.25 4.92
C HIS A 12 15.55 5.73 6.06
N ALA A 13 16.81 5.27 6.11
CA ALA A 13 17.76 5.59 7.18
C ALA A 13 18.14 7.09 7.21
N GLU A 14 18.55 7.64 6.06
CA GLU A 14 19.12 8.99 6.03
C GLU A 14 18.08 10.09 6.18
N ARG A 15 18.25 10.92 7.23
CA ARG A 15 17.45 12.13 7.49
C ARG A 15 17.60 13.21 6.41
N ALA A 16 18.74 13.23 5.71
CA ALA A 16 19.00 14.13 4.59
C ALA A 16 18.43 13.63 3.25
N SER A 17 17.74 12.49 3.23
CA SER A 17 17.17 11.92 2.00
C SER A 17 15.92 12.66 1.52
N PHE A 18 15.66 12.57 0.21
CA PHE A 18 14.41 13.07 -0.36
C PHE A 18 13.18 12.32 0.17
N ASN A 19 13.33 11.06 0.60
CA ASN A 19 12.25 10.32 1.26
C ASN A 19 11.89 10.90 2.64
N HIS A 20 12.88 11.34 3.42
CA HIS A 20 12.62 12.04 4.69
C HIS A 20 11.96 13.41 4.43
N ALA A 21 12.37 14.14 3.37
CA ALA A 21 11.75 15.39 2.97
C ALA A 21 10.29 15.22 2.50
N MET A 22 9.98 14.18 1.71
CA MET A 22 8.61 13.82 1.31
C MET A 22 7.73 13.48 2.52
N LYS A 23 8.29 12.86 3.57
CA LYS A 23 7.61 12.60 4.84
C LYS A 23 7.35 13.89 5.63
N GLU A 24 8.31 14.79 5.76
CA GLU A 24 8.09 16.08 6.46
C GLU A 24 7.05 16.94 5.72
N ALA A 25 7.16 17.05 4.40
CA ALA A 25 6.16 17.74 3.57
C ALA A 25 4.75 17.13 3.75
N ALA A 26 4.66 15.81 3.93
CA ALA A 26 3.37 15.15 4.20
C ALA A 26 2.82 15.46 5.59
N VAL A 27 3.66 15.44 6.63
CA VAL A 27 3.30 15.83 8.00
C VAL A 27 2.84 17.28 8.05
N GLU A 28 3.53 18.19 7.35
CA GLU A 28 3.20 19.61 7.22
C GLU A 28 1.82 19.82 6.59
N ALA A 29 1.61 19.31 5.36
CA ALA A 29 0.38 19.54 4.61
C ALA A 29 -0.87 18.93 5.26
N LEU A 30 -0.75 17.72 5.84
CA LEU A 30 -1.86 17.07 6.52
C LEU A 30 -2.23 17.81 7.82
N ARG A 31 -1.25 18.23 8.63
CA ARG A 31 -1.51 19.02 9.84
C ARG A 31 -2.09 20.40 9.53
N ALA A 32 -1.60 21.08 8.49
CA ALA A 32 -2.19 22.32 7.99
C ALA A 32 -3.64 22.14 7.52
N SER A 33 -3.98 20.95 7.00
CA SER A 33 -5.34 20.55 6.60
C SER A 33 -6.19 20.01 7.78
N GLY A 34 -5.76 20.18 9.02
CA GLY A 34 -6.51 19.80 10.23
C GLY A 34 -6.45 18.31 10.62
N TRP A 35 -5.50 17.54 10.09
CA TRP A 35 -5.34 16.12 10.43
C TRP A 35 -4.46 15.91 11.67
N THR A 36 -4.80 14.92 12.48
CA THR A 36 -3.86 14.30 13.41
C THR A 36 -2.90 13.42 12.61
N VAL A 37 -1.58 13.55 12.82
CA VAL A 37 -0.59 12.79 12.04
C VAL A 37 0.40 12.07 12.95
N ALA A 38 0.33 10.73 12.89
CA ALA A 38 1.28 9.79 13.49
C ALA A 38 2.34 9.36 12.47
N VAL A 39 3.52 8.98 12.95
CA VAL A 39 4.65 8.57 12.11
C VAL A 39 5.29 7.30 12.67
N SER A 40 5.62 6.36 11.80
CA SER A 40 6.47 5.19 12.08
C SER A 40 7.70 5.24 11.19
N ASP A 41 8.75 5.90 11.68
CA ASP A 41 10.07 5.95 11.04
C ASP A 41 10.84 4.70 11.46
N LEU A 42 10.79 3.65 10.62
CA LEU A 42 11.22 2.30 10.97
C LEU A 42 12.71 2.24 11.32
N TYR A 43 13.53 3.07 10.68
CA TYR A 43 14.96 3.16 10.96
C TYR A 43 15.21 3.91 12.27
N ALA A 44 14.54 5.04 12.53
CA ALA A 44 14.66 5.75 13.80
C ALA A 44 14.13 4.93 14.99
N MET A 45 13.11 4.10 14.76
CA MET A 45 12.55 3.14 15.73
C MET A 45 13.45 1.94 15.98
N LYS A 46 14.41 1.64 15.09
CA LYS A 46 15.13 0.34 15.03
C LYS A 46 14.16 -0.85 14.97
N PHE A 47 13.09 -0.71 14.20
CA PHE A 47 12.03 -1.71 14.06
C PHE A 47 12.61 -3.09 13.66
N ASN A 48 12.18 -4.17 14.33
CA ASN A 48 12.58 -5.52 13.99
C ASN A 48 11.82 -6.01 12.74
N PRO A 49 12.48 -6.29 11.60
CA PRO A 49 11.82 -6.82 10.41
C PRO A 49 11.76 -8.35 10.39
N VAL A 50 12.35 -9.04 11.38
CA VAL A 50 12.50 -10.50 11.39
C VAL A 50 11.42 -11.12 12.28
N LEU A 51 10.40 -11.68 11.63
CA LEU A 51 9.34 -12.46 12.28
C LEU A 51 9.96 -13.65 13.05
N SER A 52 9.64 -13.81 14.33
CA SER A 52 10.25 -14.83 15.19
C SER A 52 9.24 -15.46 16.17
N ARG A 53 9.73 -16.20 17.16
CA ARG A 53 8.91 -16.70 18.28
C ARG A 53 8.73 -15.65 19.38
N ASP A 54 9.58 -14.62 19.39
CA ASP A 54 9.63 -13.56 20.41
C ASP A 54 8.47 -12.55 20.23
N ASP A 55 7.87 -12.53 19.04
CA ASP A 55 6.61 -11.85 18.72
C ASP A 55 5.41 -12.38 19.54
N VAL A 56 5.56 -13.54 20.20
CA VAL A 56 4.55 -14.19 21.05
C VAL A 56 5.01 -14.28 22.50
N THR A 57 4.49 -13.39 23.35
CA THR A 57 4.76 -13.40 24.79
C THR A 57 4.07 -14.57 25.51
N GLY A 58 4.66 -15.04 26.61
CA GLY A 58 4.22 -16.25 27.33
C GLY A 58 4.59 -17.57 26.64
N GLY A 59 5.13 -17.52 25.42
CA GLY A 59 5.53 -18.69 24.64
C GLY A 59 4.44 -19.20 23.68
N ALA A 60 4.84 -20.12 22.81
CA ALA A 60 3.98 -20.78 21.84
C ALA A 60 3.22 -21.95 22.47
N GLN A 61 2.00 -22.22 21.98
CA GLN A 61 1.21 -23.37 22.41
C GLN A 61 1.79 -24.69 21.87
N ASP A 62 2.35 -24.69 20.66
CA ASP A 62 3.24 -25.76 20.19
C ASP A 62 4.68 -25.23 19.92
N PRO A 63 5.59 -25.36 20.91
CA PRO A 63 7.00 -25.02 20.73
C PRO A 63 7.78 -25.96 19.80
N GLN A 64 7.27 -27.17 19.51
CA GLN A 64 7.97 -28.17 18.69
C GLN A 64 7.61 -27.98 17.20
N HIS A 65 6.34 -27.72 16.89
CA HIS A 65 5.82 -27.48 15.54
C HIS A 65 5.26 -26.05 15.38
N PHE A 66 6.03 -25.05 15.84
CA PHE A 66 5.67 -23.63 15.79
C PHE A 66 5.24 -23.18 14.38
N SER A 67 3.96 -22.83 14.25
CA SER A 67 3.37 -22.28 13.02
C SER A 67 3.06 -20.80 13.23
N TYR A 68 3.90 -19.92 12.67
CA TYR A 68 3.81 -18.47 12.91
C TYR A 68 2.40 -17.89 12.70
N PRO A 69 1.65 -18.19 11.61
CA PRO A 69 0.30 -17.64 11.42
C PRO A 69 -0.71 -18.13 12.46
N ALA A 70 -0.57 -19.37 12.94
CA ALA A 70 -1.50 -19.95 13.91
C ALA A 70 -1.17 -19.48 15.34
N GLU A 71 0.11 -19.39 15.70
CA GLU A 71 0.57 -18.94 17.02
C GLU A 71 0.36 -17.43 17.21
N THR A 72 0.70 -16.60 16.22
CA THR A 72 0.44 -15.15 16.31
C THR A 72 -1.03 -14.78 16.28
N ARG A 73 -1.88 -15.55 15.56
CA ARG A 73 -3.34 -15.37 15.63
C ARG A 73 -3.87 -15.60 17.05
N ARG A 74 -3.50 -16.71 17.69
CA ARG A 74 -3.87 -16.99 19.10
C ARG A 74 -3.30 -15.95 20.05
N ALA A 75 -2.05 -15.54 19.84
CA ALA A 75 -1.44 -14.46 20.61
C ALA A 75 -2.15 -13.10 20.43
N TRP A 76 -2.74 -12.81 19.27
CA TRP A 76 -3.59 -11.63 19.08
C TRP A 76 -4.92 -11.78 19.81
N GLU A 77 -5.61 -12.91 19.63
CA GLU A 77 -6.90 -13.23 20.27
C GLU A 77 -6.80 -13.24 21.81
N GLU A 78 -5.63 -13.59 22.36
CA GLU A 78 -5.33 -13.64 23.81
C GLU A 78 -4.58 -12.40 24.34
N GLY A 79 -4.27 -11.40 23.51
CA GLY A 79 -3.57 -10.17 23.93
C GLY A 79 -2.08 -10.34 24.31
N ARG A 80 -1.43 -11.40 23.81
CA ARG A 80 -0.04 -11.81 24.07
C ARG A 80 0.97 -11.46 22.97
N LEU A 81 0.61 -10.71 21.93
CA LEU A 81 1.59 -10.20 20.96
C LEU A 81 2.66 -9.31 21.64
N SER A 82 3.85 -9.22 21.04
CA SER A 82 4.91 -8.33 21.51
C SER A 82 4.46 -6.85 21.55
N SER A 83 5.00 -6.10 22.50
CA SER A 83 4.54 -4.74 22.82
C SER A 83 4.76 -3.72 21.69
N ASP A 84 5.72 -3.96 20.80
CA ASP A 84 6.01 -3.14 19.63
C ASP A 84 5.03 -3.43 18.48
N ILE A 85 4.72 -4.70 18.20
CA ILE A 85 3.64 -5.07 17.26
C ILE A 85 2.30 -4.47 17.73
N VAL A 86 1.98 -4.57 19.03
CA VAL A 86 0.78 -3.96 19.62
C VAL A 86 0.79 -2.43 19.50
N ALA A 87 1.96 -1.78 19.56
CA ALA A 87 2.07 -0.33 19.38
C ALA A 87 1.78 0.10 17.92
N GLU A 88 2.23 -0.67 16.92
CA GLU A 88 1.92 -0.40 15.51
C GLU A 88 0.45 -0.74 15.18
N HIS A 89 -0.11 -1.83 15.72
CA HIS A 89 -1.53 -2.15 15.56
C HIS A 89 -2.43 -1.01 16.04
N ARG A 90 -2.14 -0.39 17.18
CA ARG A 90 -2.89 0.79 17.69
C ARG A 90 -2.82 2.01 16.76
N LYS A 91 -1.72 2.21 16.03
CA LYS A 91 -1.60 3.27 15.02
C LYS A 91 -2.50 2.97 13.80
N LEU A 92 -2.52 1.71 13.36
CA LEU A 92 -3.35 1.21 12.27
C LEU A 92 -4.86 1.25 12.58
N GLU A 93 -5.22 1.00 13.84
CA GLU A 93 -6.58 1.15 14.36
C GLU A 93 -7.01 2.63 14.35
N ALA A 94 -6.15 3.53 14.86
CA ALA A 94 -6.48 4.95 15.08
C ALA A 94 -6.48 5.83 13.81
N ALA A 95 -5.72 5.49 12.77
CA ALA A 95 -5.61 6.36 11.59
C ALA A 95 -6.68 6.08 10.52
N ASP A 96 -7.43 7.09 10.07
CA ASP A 96 -8.41 7.01 8.96
C ASP A 96 -7.75 6.73 7.61
N LEU A 97 -6.51 7.19 7.45
CA LEU A 97 -5.58 6.75 6.42
C LEU A 97 -4.70 5.65 7.05
N VAL A 98 -4.92 4.39 6.63
CA VAL A 98 -4.28 3.13 7.13
C VAL A 98 -4.80 2.61 8.50
N ILE A 99 -5.62 1.55 8.66
CA ILE A 99 -6.32 0.52 7.81
C ILE A 99 -7.65 0.07 8.53
N PHE A 100 -8.76 -0.52 8.03
CA PHE A 100 -9.19 -1.31 6.84
C PHE A 100 -10.61 -0.87 6.32
N GLN A 101 -11.09 -1.40 5.17
CA GLN A 101 -12.40 -1.24 4.49
C GLN A 101 -12.91 0.20 4.22
N LYS A 102 -13.07 1.01 5.27
CA LYS A 102 -13.46 2.43 5.19
C LYS A 102 -12.26 3.37 5.07
N LYS A 103 -11.05 2.80 4.91
CA LYS A 103 -9.77 3.51 5.00
C LYS A 103 -9.03 3.48 3.67
N LYS A 104 -8.31 4.57 3.38
CA LYS A 104 -7.50 4.73 2.17
C LYS A 104 -6.02 4.43 2.45
N ALA A 105 -5.30 3.98 1.43
CA ALA A 105 -3.84 3.80 1.42
C ALA A 105 -3.23 4.43 0.17
N LEU A 106 -1.96 4.79 0.27
CA LEU A 106 -1.18 5.39 -0.80
C LEU A 106 0.27 4.94 -0.70
N LEU A 107 0.87 4.60 -1.84
CA LEU A 107 2.32 4.41 -1.95
C LEU A 107 2.95 5.74 -2.39
N SER A 108 3.94 6.22 -1.64
CA SER A 108 4.77 7.38 -2.01
C SER A 108 6.23 6.97 -2.01
N PHE A 109 6.89 6.97 -3.17
CA PHE A 109 8.25 6.43 -3.31
C PHE A 109 9.08 7.13 -4.40
N THR A 110 10.40 6.94 -4.30
CA THR A 110 11.40 7.46 -5.24
C THR A 110 12.08 6.33 -6.01
N THR A 111 12.42 6.54 -7.29
CA THR A 111 13.29 5.60 -8.04
C THR A 111 14.62 6.24 -8.44
N GLY A 112 15.64 5.40 -8.65
CA GLY A 112 16.90 5.83 -9.29
C GLY A 112 16.78 5.96 -10.82
N ALA A 113 16.04 5.05 -11.46
CA ALA A 113 15.81 5.08 -12.91
C ALA A 113 14.68 6.05 -13.30
N GLN A 114 14.77 6.60 -14.52
CA GLN A 114 13.76 7.48 -15.13
C GLN A 114 12.42 6.77 -15.38
N GLY A 115 11.31 7.51 -15.45
CA GLY A 115 9.98 6.94 -15.68
C GLY A 115 9.85 6.16 -16.99
N SER A 116 10.56 6.56 -18.04
CA SER A 116 10.64 5.83 -19.32
C SER A 116 11.14 4.38 -19.17
N ALA A 117 12.02 4.13 -18.19
CA ALA A 117 12.55 2.80 -17.92
C ALA A 117 11.51 1.84 -17.30
N TYR A 118 10.39 2.36 -16.81
CA TYR A 118 9.28 1.59 -16.22
C TYR A 118 8.00 1.57 -17.09
N THR A 119 8.16 1.83 -18.40
CA THR A 119 7.09 1.64 -19.39
C THR A 119 7.12 0.20 -19.94
N PRO A 120 6.09 -0.26 -20.68
CA PRO A 120 6.14 -1.55 -21.39
C PRO A 120 7.29 -1.70 -22.41
N HIS A 121 7.97 -0.60 -22.77
CA HIS A 121 9.16 -0.59 -23.63
C HIS A 121 10.46 -0.31 -22.84
N GLY A 122 10.36 -0.15 -21.52
CA GLY A 122 11.47 0.19 -20.62
C GLY A 122 12.17 -1.04 -20.07
N ILE A 123 13.48 -0.90 -19.78
CA ILE A 123 14.34 -2.00 -19.33
C ILE A 123 13.93 -2.63 -17.99
N ASN A 124 13.14 -1.94 -17.17
CA ASN A 124 12.62 -2.46 -15.89
C ASN A 124 11.23 -3.10 -16.02
N GLY A 125 10.62 -3.08 -17.22
CA GLY A 125 9.23 -3.52 -17.45
C GLY A 125 8.18 -2.52 -16.94
N ASP A 126 6.91 -2.84 -17.17
CA ASP A 126 5.77 -2.00 -16.82
C ASP A 126 5.60 -1.82 -15.30
N ILE A 127 5.60 -0.56 -14.84
CA ILE A 127 5.37 -0.17 -13.44
C ILE A 127 4.08 -0.77 -12.85
N ASN A 128 3.05 -1.02 -13.67
CA ASN A 128 1.79 -1.60 -13.23
C ASN A 128 1.98 -3.05 -12.75
N VAL A 129 2.91 -3.80 -13.34
CA VAL A 129 3.29 -5.16 -12.90
C VAL A 129 4.13 -5.10 -11.63
N VAL A 130 5.04 -4.14 -11.52
CA VAL A 130 5.91 -3.95 -10.34
C VAL A 130 5.09 -3.61 -9.08
N LEU A 131 4.01 -2.83 -9.22
CA LEU A 131 3.19 -2.39 -8.09
C LEU A 131 2.14 -3.41 -7.65
N TRP A 132 1.66 -4.26 -8.55
CA TRP A 132 0.54 -5.19 -8.29
C TRP A 132 0.70 -6.07 -7.04
N PRO A 133 1.86 -6.70 -6.74
CA PRO A 133 2.01 -7.53 -5.55
C PRO A 133 1.82 -6.76 -4.24
N LEU A 134 2.21 -5.48 -4.19
CA LEU A 134 2.10 -4.64 -3.01
C LEU A 134 0.71 -3.98 -2.91
N GLN A 135 0.23 -3.39 -4.00
CA GLN A 135 -1.08 -2.74 -4.04
C GLN A 135 -2.23 -3.75 -3.94
N SER A 136 -2.21 -4.83 -4.74
CA SER A 136 -3.25 -5.87 -4.65
C SER A 136 -2.95 -6.90 -3.57
N GLY A 137 -1.76 -7.51 -3.59
CA GLY A 137 -1.45 -8.70 -2.78
C GLY A 137 -1.21 -8.44 -1.29
N THR A 138 -0.82 -7.22 -0.91
CA THR A 138 -0.70 -6.81 0.50
C THR A 138 -1.84 -5.86 0.89
N LEU A 139 -1.93 -4.71 0.23
CA LEU A 139 -2.78 -3.61 0.70
C LEU A 139 -4.27 -3.87 0.41
N HIS A 140 -4.65 -4.15 -0.83
CA HIS A 140 -6.04 -4.39 -1.19
C HIS A 140 -6.56 -5.74 -0.65
N PHE A 141 -5.71 -6.77 -0.56
CA PHE A 141 -6.02 -8.04 0.13
C PHE A 141 -6.50 -7.82 1.57
N CYS A 142 -5.87 -6.92 2.33
CA CYS A 142 -6.36 -6.54 3.66
C CYS A 142 -7.66 -5.72 3.62
N GLY A 143 -8.07 -5.18 2.47
CA GLY A 143 -9.30 -4.41 2.30
C GLY A 143 -9.09 -2.89 2.21
N PHE A 144 -7.98 -2.42 1.65
CA PHE A 144 -7.78 -1.00 1.37
C PHE A 144 -8.49 -0.49 0.12
N GLN A 145 -8.91 0.78 0.17
CA GLN A 145 -9.04 1.64 -1.00
C GLN A 145 -7.65 2.20 -1.36
N ILE A 146 -7.05 1.77 -2.47
CA ILE A 146 -5.72 2.21 -2.90
C ILE A 146 -5.83 3.48 -3.74
N LEU A 147 -5.11 4.55 -3.40
CA LEU A 147 -5.01 5.78 -4.20
C LEU A 147 -3.85 5.71 -5.21
N GLU A 148 -3.89 6.56 -6.24
CA GLU A 148 -2.85 6.64 -7.27
C GLU A 148 -1.44 6.87 -6.64
N PRO A 149 -0.43 6.03 -6.92
CA PRO A 149 0.88 6.14 -6.28
C PRO A 149 1.57 7.48 -6.58
N GLN A 150 2.20 8.07 -5.56
CA GLN A 150 3.02 9.27 -5.68
C GLN A 150 4.46 8.85 -6.03
N ILE A 151 4.81 8.88 -7.31
CA ILE A 151 6.12 8.39 -7.79
C ILE A 151 7.03 9.57 -8.19
N ALA A 152 8.17 9.67 -7.51
CA ALA A 152 9.25 10.61 -7.86
C ALA A 152 10.37 9.87 -8.62
N PHE A 153 10.23 9.82 -9.95
CA PHE A 153 11.18 9.10 -10.81
C PHE A 153 12.53 9.80 -10.93
N GLY A 154 13.61 9.02 -11.01
CA GLY A 154 14.95 9.52 -11.35
C GLY A 154 15.58 10.49 -10.34
N ILE A 155 15.18 10.43 -9.06
CA ILE A 155 15.30 11.56 -8.11
C ILE A 155 16.75 12.04 -7.88
N ALA A 156 17.73 11.15 -8.01
CA ALA A 156 19.16 11.46 -7.88
C ALA A 156 19.69 12.38 -9.01
N HIS A 157 18.99 12.42 -10.14
CA HIS A 157 19.32 13.22 -11.32
C HIS A 157 18.40 14.46 -11.48
N THR A 158 17.42 14.64 -10.58
CA THR A 158 16.48 15.77 -10.63
C THR A 158 17.12 17.06 -10.09
N PRO A 159 17.07 18.19 -10.82
CA PRO A 159 17.56 19.50 -10.35
C PRO A 159 16.92 19.99 -9.06
N ALA A 160 17.59 20.90 -8.33
CA ALA A 160 17.18 21.30 -6.98
C ALA A 160 15.81 22.01 -6.95
N GLU A 161 15.56 22.90 -7.92
CA GLU A 161 14.29 23.60 -8.10
C GLU A 161 13.15 22.64 -8.49
N VAL A 162 13.43 21.62 -9.31
CA VAL A 162 12.45 20.59 -9.67
C VAL A 162 12.15 19.67 -8.47
N ARG A 163 13.15 19.35 -7.63
CA ARG A 163 12.92 18.63 -6.36
C ARG A 163 12.04 19.42 -5.39
N ALA A 164 12.20 20.75 -5.32
CA ALA A 164 11.31 21.61 -4.54
C ALA A 164 9.87 21.62 -5.11
N GLN A 165 9.71 21.70 -6.44
CA GLN A 165 8.41 21.60 -7.11
C GLN A 165 7.70 20.26 -6.85
N ILE A 166 8.43 19.15 -6.77
CA ILE A 166 7.87 17.83 -6.41
C ILE A 166 7.31 17.85 -4.97
N LEU A 167 8.03 18.45 -4.01
CA LEU A 167 7.56 18.57 -2.62
C LEU A 167 6.29 19.43 -2.52
N GLU A 168 6.26 20.59 -3.18
CA GLU A 168 5.09 21.48 -3.15
C GLU A 168 3.89 20.91 -3.93
N GLY A 169 4.12 20.20 -5.03
CA GLY A 169 3.08 19.43 -5.73
C GLY A 169 2.50 18.30 -4.86
N TRP A 170 3.35 17.65 -4.07
CA TRP A 170 2.94 16.63 -3.11
C TRP A 170 2.12 17.21 -1.94
N LYS A 171 2.56 18.34 -1.34
CA LYS A 171 1.75 19.09 -0.35
C LYS A 171 0.38 19.47 -0.90
N LYS A 172 0.35 20.02 -2.13
CA LYS A 172 -0.89 20.44 -2.80
C LYS A 172 -1.86 19.27 -3.00
N ARG A 173 -1.37 18.08 -3.37
CA ARG A 173 -2.20 16.87 -3.47
C ARG A 173 -2.78 16.45 -2.11
N LEU A 174 -1.96 16.49 -1.06
CA LEU A 174 -2.38 16.12 0.30
C LEU A 174 -3.50 16.97 0.89
N ALA A 175 -3.68 18.21 0.43
CA ALA A 175 -4.80 19.06 0.85
C ALA A 175 -6.18 18.47 0.48
N THR A 176 -6.26 17.66 -0.58
CA THR A 176 -7.52 17.05 -1.09
C THR A 176 -7.47 15.52 -1.21
N ILE A 177 -6.43 14.87 -0.69
CA ILE A 177 -6.16 13.42 -0.86
C ILE A 177 -7.31 12.50 -0.45
N TRP A 178 -8.13 12.91 0.51
CA TRP A 178 -9.26 12.10 0.96
C TRP A 178 -10.38 12.00 -0.08
N ASP A 179 -10.49 12.98 -0.97
CA ASP A 179 -11.60 13.13 -1.90
C ASP A 179 -11.24 12.58 -3.31
N GLU A 180 -10.03 12.01 -3.47
CA GLU A 180 -9.62 11.26 -4.66
C GLU A 180 -10.32 9.90 -4.78
N GLU A 181 -10.75 9.52 -5.99
CA GLU A 181 -11.22 8.17 -6.29
C GLU A 181 -10.07 7.15 -6.23
N PRO A 182 -10.30 5.93 -5.70
CA PRO A 182 -9.29 4.89 -5.65
C PRO A 182 -9.10 4.14 -6.99
N LEU A 183 -7.98 3.43 -7.09
CA LEU A 183 -7.70 2.42 -8.11
C LEU A 183 -8.75 1.30 -8.06
N THR A 184 -9.06 0.75 -9.23
CA THR A 184 -10.04 -0.34 -9.43
C THR A 184 -9.37 -1.71 -9.35
N PHE A 185 -10.01 -2.63 -8.63
CA PHE A 185 -9.61 -4.05 -8.51
C PHE A 185 -10.79 -4.95 -8.87
N ALA A 186 -10.53 -6.24 -9.09
CA ALA A 186 -11.58 -7.22 -9.36
C ALA A 186 -12.49 -7.39 -8.13
N VAL A 187 -13.80 -7.28 -8.32
CA VAL A 187 -14.79 -7.40 -7.24
C VAL A 187 -14.80 -8.84 -6.72
N THR A 188 -14.72 -9.03 -5.39
CA THR A 188 -14.59 -10.37 -4.78
C THR A 188 -15.79 -11.28 -5.07
N ASP A 189 -16.97 -10.70 -5.32
CA ASP A 189 -18.18 -11.42 -5.68
C ASP A 189 -18.15 -11.99 -7.12
N SER A 190 -17.17 -11.58 -7.95
CA SER A 190 -16.90 -12.17 -9.26
C SER A 190 -16.23 -13.56 -9.19
N PHE A 191 -15.85 -14.03 -8.00
CA PHE A 191 -15.14 -15.28 -7.78
C PHE A 191 -15.98 -16.28 -6.97
N ASP A 192 -15.74 -17.58 -7.14
CA ASP A 192 -16.30 -18.59 -6.22
C ASP A 192 -15.50 -18.61 -4.92
N GLN A 193 -16.06 -18.04 -3.86
CA GLN A 193 -15.41 -17.87 -2.55
C GLN A 193 -15.35 -19.18 -1.72
N SER A 194 -15.64 -20.34 -2.31
CA SER A 194 -15.59 -21.64 -1.63
C SER A 194 -14.30 -22.44 -1.94
N PHE A 195 -13.87 -23.26 -0.98
CA PHE A 195 -12.79 -24.24 -1.20
C PHE A 195 -13.12 -25.28 -2.29
N ALA A 196 -14.40 -25.52 -2.59
CA ALA A 196 -14.83 -26.46 -3.63
C ALA A 196 -14.73 -25.84 -5.04
N GLY A 197 -15.08 -24.56 -5.18
CA GLY A 197 -14.87 -23.77 -6.41
C GLY A 197 -13.44 -23.26 -6.60
N GLY A 198 -12.61 -23.32 -5.55
CA GLY A 198 -11.16 -23.10 -5.66
C GLY A 198 -10.73 -21.64 -5.82
N PHE A 199 -11.56 -20.67 -5.47
CA PHE A 199 -11.26 -19.23 -5.52
C PHE A 199 -10.98 -18.68 -6.94
N VAL A 200 -11.52 -19.34 -7.98
CA VAL A 200 -11.42 -18.91 -9.38
C VAL A 200 -12.53 -17.93 -9.78
N LEU A 201 -12.36 -17.27 -10.93
CA LEU A 201 -13.38 -16.39 -11.51
C LEU A 201 -14.64 -17.21 -11.89
N LYS A 202 -15.82 -16.66 -11.63
CA LYS A 202 -17.10 -17.26 -12.03
C LYS A 202 -17.25 -17.27 -13.55
N LYS A 203 -17.76 -18.38 -14.11
CA LYS A 203 -17.87 -18.58 -15.56
C LYS A 203 -18.76 -17.54 -16.23
N GLU A 204 -19.86 -17.17 -15.59
CA GLU A 204 -20.77 -16.13 -16.07
C GLU A 204 -20.13 -14.72 -16.07
N VAL A 205 -19.03 -14.51 -15.34
CA VAL A 205 -18.23 -13.27 -15.39
C VAL A 205 -17.14 -13.39 -16.46
N GLU A 206 -16.52 -14.56 -16.62
CA GLU A 206 -15.55 -14.81 -17.70
C GLU A 206 -16.19 -14.58 -19.09
N GLU A 207 -17.40 -15.12 -19.30
CA GLU A 207 -18.22 -14.90 -20.50
C GLU A 207 -18.51 -13.41 -20.77
N GLN A 208 -18.82 -12.63 -19.72
CA GLN A 208 -19.04 -11.17 -19.83
C GLN A 208 -17.75 -10.38 -20.17
N LEU A 209 -16.58 -11.00 -20.02
CA LEU A 209 -15.29 -10.39 -20.31
C LEU A 209 -14.75 -10.80 -21.69
N GLU A 210 -15.36 -11.75 -22.42
CA GLU A 210 -14.83 -12.28 -23.69
C GLU A 210 -14.58 -11.19 -24.75
N ASP A 211 -15.53 -10.28 -24.99
CA ASP A 211 -15.40 -9.18 -25.96
C ASP A 211 -14.46 -8.04 -25.50
N GLN A 212 -14.04 -8.01 -24.24
CA GLN A 212 -13.19 -6.92 -23.73
C GLN A 212 -11.76 -7.03 -24.27
N LYS A 213 -11.22 -5.93 -24.80
CA LYS A 213 -9.85 -5.86 -25.35
C LYS A 213 -8.75 -6.12 -24.30
N TYR A 214 -9.01 -5.74 -23.06
CA TYR A 214 -8.05 -5.81 -21.95
C TYR A 214 -8.50 -6.82 -20.90
N GLY A 215 -7.56 -7.27 -20.08
CA GLY A 215 -7.88 -8.03 -18.87
C GLY A 215 -8.52 -7.16 -17.78
N LEU A 216 -9.17 -7.81 -16.80
CA LEU A 216 -9.90 -7.13 -15.72
C LEU A 216 -8.98 -6.33 -14.79
N THR A 217 -7.79 -6.87 -14.51
CA THR A 217 -6.73 -6.19 -13.74
C THR A 217 -5.35 -6.63 -14.26
N VAL A 218 -4.27 -6.22 -13.60
CA VAL A 218 -2.92 -6.73 -13.88
C VAL A 218 -2.78 -8.21 -13.49
N GLY A 219 -3.34 -8.63 -12.34
CA GLY A 219 -3.28 -10.04 -11.90
C GLY A 219 -4.35 -10.94 -12.52
N GLN A 220 -5.53 -10.40 -12.80
CA GLN A 220 -6.61 -11.06 -13.53
C GLN A 220 -6.63 -10.59 -14.99
N HIS A 221 -5.49 -10.77 -15.67
CA HIS A 221 -5.33 -10.33 -17.06
C HIS A 221 -5.96 -11.30 -18.08
N LEU A 222 -6.35 -12.52 -17.68
CA LEU A 222 -7.07 -13.52 -18.50
C LEU A 222 -6.39 -13.83 -19.86
N GLY A 223 -5.06 -13.81 -19.92
CA GLY A 223 -4.30 -13.99 -21.17
C GLY A 223 -4.35 -12.79 -22.13
N LYS A 224 -5.12 -11.75 -21.80
CA LYS A 224 -5.29 -10.51 -22.58
C LYS A 224 -4.22 -9.47 -22.23
N PRO A 225 -4.05 -8.42 -23.04
CA PRO A 225 -3.26 -7.25 -22.67
C PRO A 225 -3.69 -6.64 -21.34
N LEU A 226 -2.73 -6.14 -20.56
CA LEU A 226 -3.01 -5.49 -19.27
C LEU A 226 -3.84 -4.20 -19.47
N PRO A 227 -4.80 -3.89 -18.59
CA PRO A 227 -5.52 -2.62 -18.64
C PRO A 227 -4.54 -1.46 -18.44
N PRO A 228 -4.53 -0.44 -19.34
CA PRO A 228 -3.54 0.62 -19.31
C PRO A 228 -3.64 1.42 -18.00
N ASP A 229 -2.47 1.70 -17.41
CA ASP A 229 -2.32 2.46 -16.17
C ASP A 229 -3.12 1.95 -14.95
N GLY A 230 -3.63 0.71 -14.98
CA GLY A 230 -4.57 0.18 -13.99
C GLY A 230 -4.06 0.06 -12.54
N GLN A 231 -2.79 0.34 -12.28
CA GLN A 231 -2.17 0.43 -10.95
C GLN A 231 -1.53 1.80 -10.66
N ILE A 232 -1.58 2.74 -11.62
CA ILE A 232 -1.06 4.11 -11.48
C ILE A 232 -2.09 5.23 -11.70
N LYS A 233 -3.24 4.94 -12.33
CA LYS A 233 -4.36 5.86 -12.57
C LYS A 233 -5.68 5.28 -12.08
N ALA A 234 -6.51 6.09 -11.42
CA ALA A 234 -7.89 5.72 -11.11
C ALA A 234 -8.74 5.79 -12.40
N GLN A 235 -9.57 4.77 -12.64
CA GLN A 235 -10.48 4.80 -13.79
C GLN A 235 -11.61 5.81 -13.53
N LYS A 236 -11.82 6.72 -14.48
CA LYS A 236 -12.96 7.64 -14.43
C LYS A 236 -14.24 6.90 -14.75
N LYS A 237 -15.22 7.05 -13.85
CA LYS A 237 -16.63 6.68 -14.06
C LYS A 237 -17.31 7.71 -14.96
#